data_AF-A0A933M5I2-F1
#
_entry.id   AF-A0A933M5I2-F1
#
_cell.length_a   1.000
_cell.length_b   1.000
_cell.length_c   1.000
_cell.angle_alpha   90.00
_cell.angle_beta   90.00
_cell.angle_gamma   90.00
#
_symmetry.space_group_name_H-M   'P 1'
#
loop_
_entity.id
_entity.type
_entity.pdbx_description
1 polymer ?
#
loop_
_entity_poly.entity_id
_entity_poly.type
_entity_poly.pdbx_seq_one_letter_code
_entity_poly.pdbx_strand_id
1 'polypeptide(L)'
;MPLTFRFQEIPSHSFGRIYRPVAVVEFEHKTDAFWLPIRMIVDTGADFSILPRSFALPLGVDLADCELQQTQGIGGNANLFLYRGQMARMGKYTRKIPIGFLDQEAGPALLGRHEFFETFRVIFAERQVKFIHPRQRKHDAL
;
A
#
# COMPACT_ATOMS: atom_id res chain seq x y z
N MET A 1 -7.79 12.11 -14.94
CA MET A 1 -8.84 11.73 -13.97
C MET A 1 -8.19 11.12 -12.73
N PRO A 2 -8.58 11.57 -11.52
CA PRO A 2 -8.09 11.02 -10.25
C PRO A 2 -8.57 9.59 -10.04
N LEU A 3 -7.73 8.75 -9.44
CA LEU A 3 -8.19 7.48 -8.87
C LEU A 3 -8.80 7.75 -7.50
N THR A 4 -10.04 7.32 -7.30
CA THR A 4 -10.81 7.61 -6.09
C THR A 4 -11.30 6.32 -5.46
N PHE A 5 -11.09 6.17 -4.15
CA PHE A 5 -11.58 5.05 -3.38
C PHE A 5 -12.41 5.56 -2.20
N ARG A 6 -13.56 4.93 -1.96
CA ARG A 6 -14.37 5.20 -0.77
C ARG A 6 -13.71 4.57 0.45
N PHE A 7 -13.80 5.24 1.58
CA PHE A 7 -13.37 4.66 2.84
C PHE A 7 -14.21 3.41 3.13
N GLN A 8 -13.55 2.40 3.68
CA GLN A 8 -14.20 1.19 4.13
C GLN A 8 -14.74 1.39 5.53
N GLU A 9 -16.04 1.17 5.70
CA GLU A 9 -16.67 1.09 7.00
C GLU A 9 -16.32 -0.26 7.65
N ILE A 10 -15.91 -0.23 8.92
CA ILE A 10 -15.71 -1.43 9.73
C ILE A 10 -16.37 -1.28 11.10
N PRO A 11 -16.89 -2.38 11.68
CA PRO A 11 -17.38 -2.37 13.05
C PRO A 11 -16.29 -1.97 14.04
N SER A 12 -16.68 -1.21 15.06
CA SER A 12 -15.82 -0.88 16.20
C SER A 12 -16.60 -1.10 17.48
N HIS A 13 -16.03 -1.86 18.41
CA HIS A 13 -16.64 -2.09 19.72
C HIS A 13 -16.85 -0.76 20.48
N SER A 14 -15.87 0.14 20.41
CA SER A 14 -15.89 1.39 21.19
C SER A 14 -16.61 2.55 20.51
N PHE A 15 -16.72 2.54 19.18
CA PHE A 15 -17.22 3.68 18.40
C PHE A 15 -18.38 3.33 17.45
N GLY A 16 -18.88 2.09 17.51
CA GLY A 16 -19.90 1.55 16.61
C GLY A 16 -19.35 1.27 15.21
N ARG A 17 -18.98 2.32 14.48
CA ARG A 17 -18.47 2.25 13.10
C ARG A 17 -17.30 3.22 12.91
N ILE A 18 -16.25 2.76 12.26
CA ILE A 18 -15.11 3.60 11.85
C ILE A 18 -14.85 3.43 10.36
N TYR A 19 -14.24 4.44 9.74
CA TYR A 19 -14.04 4.51 8.29
C TYR A 19 -12.54 4.57 8.00
N ARG A 20 -12.01 3.56 7.32
CA ARG A 20 -10.59 3.47 6.96
C ARG A 20 -10.36 3.87 5.50
N PRO A 21 -9.37 4.71 5.19
CA PRO A 21 -9.02 5.01 3.81
C PRO A 21 -8.35 3.79 3.17
N VAL A 22 -9.07 3.07 2.32
CA VAL A 22 -8.55 1.83 1.69
C VAL A 22 -8.44 2.04 0.19
N ALA A 23 -7.27 1.74 -0.37
CA ALA A 23 -7.04 1.67 -1.81
C ALA A 23 -6.77 0.22 -2.22
N VAL A 24 -7.05 -0.11 -3.49
CA VAL A 24 -6.64 -1.38 -4.07
C VAL A 24 -5.38 -1.15 -4.90
N VAL A 25 -4.34 -1.91 -4.60
CA VAL A 25 -3.07 -1.93 -5.33
C VAL A 25 -2.87 -3.34 -5.84
N GLU A 26 -2.57 -3.46 -7.13
CA GLU A 26 -2.24 -4.73 -7.74
C GLU A 26 -0.72 -4.92 -7.73
N PHE A 27 -0.26 -6.10 -7.34
CA PHE A 27 1.16 -6.44 -7.31
C PHE A 27 1.42 -7.58 -8.28
N GLU A 28 2.42 -7.43 -9.13
CA GLU A 28 2.83 -8.48 -10.06
C GLU A 28 3.44 -9.65 -9.30
N HIS A 29 3.06 -10.88 -9.63
CA HIS A 29 3.76 -12.05 -9.15
C HIS A 29 5.19 -12.07 -9.72
N LYS A 30 6.19 -12.47 -8.93
CA LYS A 30 7.63 -12.32 -9.27
C LYS A 30 8.03 -13.03 -10.57
N THR A 31 7.49 -14.23 -10.83
CA THR A 31 7.84 -15.06 -12.00
C THR A 31 6.69 -15.22 -12.98
N ASP A 32 5.50 -15.48 -12.44
CA ASP A 32 4.30 -15.75 -13.22
C ASP A 32 3.61 -14.47 -13.69
N ALA A 33 2.99 -14.51 -14.87
CA ALA A 33 2.38 -13.35 -15.51
C ALA A 33 0.97 -13.02 -14.98
N PHE A 34 0.83 -12.85 -13.66
CA PHE A 34 -0.44 -12.42 -13.05
C PHE A 34 -0.23 -11.34 -11.98
N TRP A 35 -1.33 -10.68 -11.62
CA TRP A 35 -1.35 -9.57 -10.67
C TRP A 35 -2.30 -9.88 -9.51
N LEU A 36 -1.85 -9.66 -8.29
CA LEU A 36 -2.64 -9.85 -7.08
C LEU A 36 -3.20 -8.51 -6.60
N PRO A 37 -4.54 -8.32 -6.59
CA PRO A 37 -5.14 -7.13 -6.01
C PRO A 37 -5.13 -7.24 -4.48
N ILE A 38 -4.48 -6.28 -3.81
CA ILE A 38 -4.42 -6.19 -2.35
C ILE A 38 -5.12 -4.91 -1.90
N ARG A 39 -6.00 -5.04 -0.91
CA ARG A 39 -6.64 -3.91 -0.23
C ARG A 39 -5.71 -3.40 0.86
N MET A 40 -5.32 -2.13 0.78
CA MET A 40 -4.33 -1.54 1.67
C MET A 40 -4.86 -0.26 2.29
N ILE A 41 -4.62 -0.06 3.59
CA ILE A 41 -4.91 1.20 4.27
C ILE A 41 -3.92 2.24 3.77
N VAL A 42 -4.41 3.37 3.28
CA VAL A 42 -3.56 4.50 2.89
C VAL A 42 -3.06 5.19 4.16
N ASP A 43 -1.77 5.05 4.43
CA ASP A 43 -1.18 5.43 5.71
C ASP A 43 0.04 6.34 5.52
N THR A 44 -0.14 7.62 5.84
CA THR A 44 0.95 8.61 5.83
C THR A 44 1.99 8.39 6.93
N GLY A 45 1.65 7.62 7.96
CA GLY A 45 2.55 7.25 9.04
C GLY A 45 3.51 6.11 8.68
N ALA A 46 3.28 5.41 7.56
CA ALA A 46 4.17 4.36 7.08
C ALA A 46 5.13 4.90 6.01
N ASP A 47 6.44 4.73 6.23
CA ASP A 47 7.46 5.13 5.26
C ASP A 47 7.39 4.26 4.00
N PHE A 48 7.35 2.93 4.14
CA PHE A 48 7.21 1.99 3.04
C PHE A 48 5.83 1.33 3.04
N SER A 49 5.42 0.76 1.91
CA SER A 49 4.25 -0.11 1.90
C SER A 49 4.57 -1.42 2.61
N ILE A 50 3.69 -1.87 3.49
CA ILE A 50 3.89 -3.04 4.35
C ILE A 50 2.77 -4.03 4.11
N LEU A 51 3.12 -5.29 3.85
CA LEU A 51 2.22 -6.41 3.74
C LEU A 51 2.47 -7.38 4.91
N PRO A 52 1.44 -8.10 5.39
CA PRO A 52 1.66 -9.28 6.22
C PRO A 52 2.58 -10.30 5.53
N ARG A 53 3.41 -11.01 6.29
CA ARG A 53 4.34 -12.02 5.78
C ARG A 53 3.66 -13.06 4.89
N SER A 54 2.42 -13.43 5.19
CA SER A 54 1.61 -14.36 4.38
C SER A 54 1.44 -13.96 2.90
N PHE A 55 1.66 -12.69 2.53
CA PHE A 55 1.63 -12.25 1.13
C PHE A 55 2.92 -12.53 0.35
N ALA A 56 4.03 -12.88 0.99
CA ALA A 56 5.30 -13.12 0.29
C ALA A 56 5.19 -14.30 -0.70
N LEU A 57 4.69 -15.44 -0.22
CA LEU A 57 4.53 -16.65 -1.04
C LEU A 57 3.55 -16.45 -2.22
N PRO A 58 2.33 -15.88 -2.02
CA PRO A 58 1.43 -15.55 -3.14
C PRO A 58 2.00 -14.55 -4.15
N LEU A 59 3.01 -13.76 -3.78
CA LEU A 59 3.72 -12.87 -4.70
C LEU A 59 4.95 -13.52 -5.35
N GLY A 60 5.26 -14.78 -5.01
CA GLY A 60 6.45 -15.48 -5.48
C GLY A 60 7.75 -14.92 -4.90
N VAL A 61 7.69 -14.19 -3.77
CA VAL A 61 8.86 -13.62 -3.12
C VAL A 61 9.36 -14.56 -2.04
N ASP A 62 10.62 -15.00 -2.18
CA ASP A 62 11.34 -15.66 -1.10
C ASP A 62 11.84 -14.61 -0.10
N LEU A 63 11.51 -14.78 1.17
CA LEU A 63 11.94 -13.86 2.23
C LEU A 63 13.44 -13.92 2.50
N ALA A 64 14.12 -14.98 2.06
CA ALA A 64 15.57 -15.07 2.08
C ALA A 64 16.24 -14.09 1.10
N ASP A 65 15.53 -13.65 0.05
CA ASP A 65 16.00 -12.63 -0.90
C ASP A 65 15.81 -11.20 -0.36
N CYS A 66 15.14 -11.04 0.78
CA CYS A 66 14.82 -9.74 1.36
C CYS A 66 15.89 -9.24 2.33
N GLU A 67 16.00 -7.93 2.45
CA GLU A 67 16.81 -7.29 3.48
C GLU A 67 16.04 -7.30 4.81
N LEU A 68 16.56 -8.01 5.82
CA LEU A 68 15.96 -8.03 7.15
C LEU A 68 16.26 -6.72 7.90
N GLN A 69 15.20 -6.03 8.32
CA GLN A 69 15.26 -4.78 9.09
C GLN A 69 14.43 -4.90 10.36
N GLN A 70 14.72 -4.05 11.35
CA GLN A 70 13.84 -3.80 12.48
C GLN A 70 13.00 -2.56 12.20
N THR A 71 11.69 -2.66 12.46
CA THR A 71 10.79 -1.51 12.44
C THR A 71 10.16 -1.32 13.81
N GLN A 72 9.79 -0.07 14.13
CA GLN A 72 9.15 0.29 15.39
C GLN A 72 7.82 0.98 15.10
N GLY A 73 6.76 0.54 15.77
CA GLY A 73 5.45 1.18 15.73
C GLY A 73 4.76 1.14 17.08
N ILE A 74 3.46 1.46 17.10
CA ILE A 74 2.63 1.46 18.32
C ILE A 74 2.64 0.08 19.00
N GLY A 75 2.74 -1.00 18.22
CA GLY A 75 2.81 -2.37 18.73
C GLY A 75 4.18 -2.81 19.25
N GLY A 76 5.19 -1.94 19.24
CA GLY A 76 6.57 -2.26 19.58
C GLY A 76 7.45 -2.52 18.36
N ASN A 77 8.54 -3.27 18.58
CA ASN A 77 9.49 -3.62 17.53
C ASN A 77 9.04 -4.88 16.78
N ALA A 78 9.30 -4.94 15.48
CA ALA A 78 9.01 -6.09 14.64
C ALA A 78 10.08 -6.27 13.54
N ASN A 79 10.25 -7.53 13.11
CA ASN A 79 11.04 -7.87 11.94
C ASN A 79 10.29 -7.46 10.67
N LEU A 80 10.99 -6.81 9.75
CA LEU A 80 10.50 -6.44 8.43
C LEU A 80 11.45 -7.01 7.36
N PHE A 81 10.93 -7.83 6.45
CA PHE A 81 11.68 -8.31 5.29
C PHE A 81 11.44 -7.38 4.12
N LEU A 82 12.39 -6.48 3.85
CA LEU A 82 12.28 -5.47 2.80
C LEU A 82 12.67 -6.04 1.44
N TYR A 83 11.71 -6.07 0.52
CA TYR A 83 11.91 -6.44 -0.88
C TYR A 83 11.93 -5.20 -1.77
N ARG A 84 13.07 -4.95 -2.42
CA ARG A 84 13.27 -3.79 -3.31
C ARG A 84 12.96 -4.22 -4.75
N GLY A 85 11.91 -3.65 -5.34
CA GLY A 85 11.64 -3.84 -6.77
C GLY A 85 10.35 -4.60 -7.09
N GLN A 86 9.42 -4.69 -6.15
CA GLN A 86 8.07 -5.19 -6.42
C GLN A 86 7.38 -4.28 -7.44
N MET A 87 6.88 -4.86 -8.54
CA MET A 87 6.04 -4.10 -9.47
C MET A 87 4.64 -3.94 -8.88
N ALA A 88 4.20 -2.69 -8.77
CA ALA A 88 2.88 -2.31 -8.27
C ALA A 88 2.11 -1.54 -9.34
N ARG A 89 0.80 -1.74 -9.40
CA ARG A 89 -0.13 -1.09 -10.32
C ARG A 89 -1.33 -0.53 -9.55
N MET A 90 -1.69 0.71 -9.85
CA MET A 90 -2.94 1.33 -9.39
C MET A 90 -3.58 2.06 -10.58
N GLY A 91 -4.64 1.48 -11.13
CA GLY A 91 -5.23 1.94 -12.38
C GLY A 91 -4.24 1.87 -13.54
N LYS A 92 -3.96 3.02 -14.17
CA LYS A 92 -3.01 3.12 -15.30
C LYS A 92 -1.57 3.37 -14.85
N TYR A 93 -1.32 3.49 -13.55
CA TYR A 93 0.01 3.77 -13.01
C TYR A 93 0.67 2.48 -12.60
N THR A 94 1.84 2.21 -13.15
CA THR A 94 2.65 1.04 -12.85
C THR A 94 4.06 1.49 -12.50
N ARG A 95 4.62 0.97 -11.41
CA ARG A 95 5.97 1.32 -10.95
C ARG A 95 6.55 0.23 -10.06
N LYS A 96 7.88 0.06 -10.11
CA LYS A 96 8.63 -0.71 -9.12
C LYS A 96 8.74 0.08 -7.81
N ILE A 97 8.40 -0.54 -6.69
CA ILE A 97 8.46 0.05 -5.36
C ILE A 97 9.10 -0.92 -4.35
N PRO A 98 9.62 -0.40 -3.23
CA PRO A 98 9.91 -1.22 -2.07
C PRO A 98 8.61 -1.63 -1.37
N ILE A 99 8.55 -2.90 -0.96
CA ILE A 99 7.54 -3.39 -0.03
C ILE A 99 8.23 -4.11 1.13
N GLY A 100 7.71 -3.94 2.33
CA GLY A 100 8.13 -4.71 3.49
C GLY A 100 7.13 -5.82 3.80
N PHE A 101 7.62 -7.02 4.08
CA PHE A 101 6.81 -8.09 4.65
C PHE A 101 7.01 -8.11 6.17
N LEU A 102 5.98 -7.77 6.93
CA LEU A 102 6.04 -7.74 8.39
C LEU A 102 5.91 -9.17 8.93
N ASP A 103 6.80 -9.57 9.83
CA ASP A 103 6.81 -10.89 10.49
C ASP A 103 5.71 -11.02 11.56
N GLN A 104 4.53 -10.48 11.26
CA GLN A 104 3.34 -10.46 12.09
C GLN A 104 2.09 -10.43 11.19
N GLU A 105 1.14 -11.33 11.42
CA GLU A 105 -0.06 -11.47 10.58
C GLU A 105 -1.27 -10.65 11.05
N ALA A 106 -1.25 -10.15 12.29
CA ALA A 106 -2.41 -9.52 12.91
C ALA A 106 -2.72 -8.09 12.40
N GLY A 107 -1.92 -7.56 11.48
CA GLY A 107 -2.02 -6.19 10.98
C GLY A 107 -2.68 -6.07 9.60
N PRO A 108 -3.33 -4.93 9.27
CA PRO A 108 -3.75 -4.65 7.91
C PRO A 108 -2.54 -4.41 7.00
N ALA A 109 -2.69 -4.67 5.70
CA ALA A 109 -1.75 -4.18 4.71
C ALA A 109 -1.77 -2.64 4.69
N LEU A 110 -0.60 -2.02 4.72
CA LEU A 110 -0.41 -0.56 4.75
C LEU A 110 0.20 -0.10 3.44
N LEU A 111 -0.43 0.89 2.82
CA LEU A 111 0.11 1.61 1.68
C LEU A 111 0.87 2.82 2.20
N GLY A 112 2.20 2.75 2.16
CA GLY A 112 3.13 3.76 2.68
C GLY A 112 3.68 4.69 1.60
N ARG A 113 4.35 5.76 2.04
CA ARG A 113 4.70 6.93 1.22
C ARG A 113 5.71 6.63 0.11
N HIS A 114 6.86 6.07 0.50
CA HIS A 114 8.10 6.10 -0.25
C HIS A 114 7.99 5.39 -1.61
N GLU A 115 8.34 6.11 -2.67
CA GLU A 115 8.32 5.69 -4.07
C GLU A 115 6.97 5.20 -4.63
N PHE A 116 5.91 5.16 -3.81
CA PHE A 116 4.57 4.80 -4.24
C PHE A 116 3.62 5.98 -4.16
N PHE A 117 2.86 6.13 -3.07
CA PHE A 117 1.76 7.07 -3.11
C PHE A 117 2.20 8.54 -3.04
N GLU A 118 3.41 8.82 -2.53
CA GLU A 118 3.97 10.19 -2.54
C GLU A 118 4.21 10.73 -3.96
N THR A 119 4.22 9.84 -4.96
CA THR A 119 4.30 10.21 -6.38
C THR A 119 2.99 10.82 -6.90
N PHE A 120 1.92 10.72 -6.12
CA PHE A 120 0.63 11.33 -6.36
C PHE A 120 0.41 12.50 -5.39
N ARG A 121 -0.41 13.47 -5.81
CA ARG A 121 -1.13 14.31 -4.84
C ARG A 121 -2.27 13.47 -4.27
N VAL A 122 -2.16 13.11 -3.00
CA VAL A 122 -3.16 12.33 -2.27
C VAL A 122 -4.05 13.24 -1.44
N ILE A 123 -5.37 13.10 -1.54
CA ILE A 123 -6.36 13.92 -0.84
C ILE A 123 -7.34 13.01 -0.10
N PHE A 124 -7.48 13.25 1.20
CA PHE A 124 -8.50 12.62 2.05
C PHE A 124 -9.62 13.64 2.27
N ALA A 125 -10.81 13.38 1.73
CA ALA A 125 -11.96 14.26 1.85
C ALA A 125 -13.25 13.46 1.71
N GLU A 126 -14.30 13.81 2.45
CA GLU A 126 -15.65 13.25 2.26
C GLU A 126 -15.72 11.71 2.29
N ARG A 127 -14.93 11.08 3.18
CA ARG A 127 -14.77 9.61 3.25
C ARG A 127 -14.30 8.99 1.92
N GLN A 128 -13.45 9.71 1.21
CA GLN A 128 -12.77 9.26 0.02
C GLN A 128 -11.29 9.59 0.08
N VAL A 129 -10.48 8.74 -0.53
CA VAL A 129 -9.07 9.01 -0.83
C VAL A 129 -8.90 9.15 -2.34
N LYS A 130 -8.32 10.26 -2.79
CA LYS A 130 -8.09 10.60 -4.20
C LYS A 130 -6.60 10.65 -4.50
N PHE A 131 -6.17 9.96 -5.54
CA PHE A 131 -4.79 9.96 -6.04
C PHE A 131 -4.75 10.70 -7.38
N ILE A 132 -4.06 11.84 -7.42
CA ILE A 132 -3.91 12.69 -8.60
C ILE A 132 -2.45 12.69 -9.02
N HIS A 133 -2.15 12.11 -10.19
CA HIS A 133 -0.79 12.09 -10.69
C HIS A 133 -0.40 13.46 -11.30
N PRO A 134 0.79 14.01 -10.99
CA PRO A 134 1.18 15.36 -11.40
C PRO A 134 1.21 15.59 -12.93
N ARG A 135 1.52 14.56 -13.74
CA ARG A 135 1.50 14.65 -15.21
C ARG A 135 0.10 14.79 -15.84
N GLN A 136 -0.99 14.71 -15.07
CA GLN A 136 -2.34 14.93 -15.58
C GLN A 136 -2.71 16.42 -15.73
N ARG A 137 -1.86 17.39 -15.33
CA ARG A 137 -2.12 18.83 -15.48
C ARG A 137 -1.74 19.45 -16.84
N LYS A 138 -1.82 18.71 -17.95
CA LYS A 138 -1.57 19.31 -19.28
C LYS A 138 -2.82 19.79 -20.03
N HIS A 139 -4.01 19.76 -19.42
CA HIS A 139 -5.24 20.19 -20.11
C HIS A 139 -6.22 21.06 -19.33
N ASP A 140 -5.88 21.54 -18.13
CA ASP A 140 -6.75 22.45 -17.36
C ASP A 140 -6.06 23.79 -17.03
N ALA A 141 -5.24 24.30 -17.96
CA ALA A 141 -4.72 25.65 -17.90
C ALA A 141 -4.73 26.25 -19.31
N LEU A 142 -5.58 27.28 -19.47
CA LEU A 142 -5.95 28.09 -20.64
C LEU A 142 -7.21 27.63 -21.37
#